data_AF-A0A9E5I862-F1
#
_entry.id   AF-A0A9E5I862-F1
#
_cell.length_a   1.000
_cell.length_b   1.000
_cell.length_c   1.000
_cell.angle_alpha   90.00
_cell.angle_beta   90.00
_cell.angle_gamma   90.00
#
_symmetry.space_group_name_H-M   'P 1'
#
loop_
_entity.id
_entity.type
_entity.pdbx_description
1 polymer ?
#
loop_
_entity_poly.entity_id
_entity_poly.type
_entity_poly.pdbx_seq_one_letter_code
_entity_poly.pdbx_strand_id
1 'polypeptide(L)'
;MTNQLLEFAEQLSDVREHLAATPRSIREGKLKRVSGIVLEVEGLPLSIGSSATIVSQAGDLSFDAECIGFNGGITYLMPLDQVEGIAPGALVYPASTPVDYGGGY
;
A
#
# COMPACT_ATOMS: atom_id res chain seq x y z
N MET A 1 -21.78 8.63 -35.68
CA MET A 1 -20.52 9.37 -35.51
C MET A 1 -20.52 10.29 -34.27
N THR A 2 -21.63 10.93 -33.89
CA THR A 2 -21.70 11.86 -32.74
C THR A 2 -21.57 11.18 -31.37
N ASN A 3 -22.00 9.92 -31.22
CA ASN A 3 -21.97 9.23 -29.92
C ASN A 3 -20.56 8.89 -29.42
N GLN A 4 -19.64 8.55 -30.34
CA GLN A 4 -18.27 8.16 -29.98
C GLN A 4 -17.45 9.33 -29.40
N LEU A 5 -17.71 10.56 -29.85
CA LEU A 5 -17.03 11.75 -29.30
C LEU A 5 -17.57 12.12 -27.91
N LEU A 6 -18.85 11.89 -27.65
CA LEU A 6 -19.46 12.10 -26.34
C LEU A 6 -18.97 11.05 -25.34
N GLU A 7 -18.98 9.77 -25.72
CA GLU A 7 -18.43 8.67 -24.91
C GLU A 7 -16.95 8.91 -24.57
N PHE A 8 -16.14 9.34 -25.55
CA PHE A 8 -14.73 9.64 -25.31
C PHE A 8 -14.53 10.85 -24.37
N ALA A 9 -15.37 11.88 -24.49
CA ALA A 9 -15.30 13.04 -23.61
C ALA A 9 -15.68 12.70 -22.16
N GLU A 10 -16.68 11.83 -21.96
CA GLU A 10 -17.05 11.31 -20.63
C GLU A 10 -15.89 10.52 -20.02
N GLN A 11 -15.30 9.58 -20.77
CA GLN A 11 -14.13 8.81 -20.32
C GLN A 11 -12.96 9.71 -19.89
N LEU A 12 -12.66 10.77 -20.65
CA LEU A 12 -11.61 11.72 -20.27
C LEU A 12 -11.94 12.50 -19.00
N SER A 13 -13.22 12.84 -18.78
CA SER A 13 -13.65 13.51 -17.55
C SER A 13 -13.45 12.62 -16.33
N ASP A 14 -13.86 11.35 -16.43
CA ASP A 14 -13.72 10.36 -15.36
C ASP A 14 -12.24 10.14 -15.00
N VAL A 15 -11.37 9.97 -16.00
CA VAL A 15 -9.93 9.80 -15.79
C VAL A 15 -9.32 11.04 -15.12
N ARG A 16 -9.71 12.24 -15.56
CA ARG A 16 -9.23 13.50 -14.96
C ARG A 16 -9.65 13.62 -13.50
N GLU A 17 -10.88 13.29 -13.17
CA GLU A 17 -11.39 13.32 -11.79
C GLU A 17 -10.67 12.30 -10.92
N HIS A 18 -10.44 11.09 -11.43
CA HIS A 18 -9.69 10.05 -10.73
C HIS A 18 -8.24 10.48 -10.45
N LEU A 19 -7.54 11.05 -11.45
CA LEU A 19 -6.18 11.57 -11.29
C LEU A 19 -6.13 12.74 -10.29
N ALA A 20 -7.15 13.61 -10.29
CA ALA A 20 -7.22 14.72 -9.34
C ALA A 20 -7.42 14.26 -7.89
N ALA A 21 -8.08 13.12 -7.68
CA ALA A 21 -8.29 12.52 -6.37
C ALA A 21 -7.11 11.66 -5.87
N THR A 22 -6.16 11.32 -6.74
CA THR A 22 -5.03 10.46 -6.41
C THR A 22 -3.97 11.23 -5.60
N PRO A 23 -3.39 10.66 -4.53
CA PRO A 23 -2.33 11.32 -3.78
C PRO A 23 -1.09 11.59 -4.66
N ARG A 24 -0.52 12.80 -4.55
CA ARG A 24 0.68 13.22 -5.31
C ARG A 24 1.97 12.52 -4.86
N SER A 25 1.97 12.00 -3.65
CA SER A 25 3.08 11.28 -3.05
C SER A 25 2.50 10.28 -2.06
N ILE A 26 3.10 9.10 -2.03
CA ILE A 26 2.74 8.03 -1.12
C ILE A 26 3.90 7.86 -0.15
N ARG A 27 3.58 7.82 1.14
CA ARG A 27 4.57 7.53 2.16
C ARG A 27 4.74 6.02 2.27
N GLU A 28 5.98 5.58 2.27
CA GLU A 28 6.34 4.19 2.56
C GLU A 28 6.88 4.07 3.99
N GLY A 29 6.67 2.89 4.57
CA GLY A 29 7.28 2.44 5.81
C GLY A 29 8.25 1.31 5.56
N LYS A 30 8.96 0.94 6.62
CA LYS A 30 9.87 -0.19 6.62
C LYS A 30 9.61 -1.10 7.79
N LEU A 31 9.60 -2.40 7.52
CA LEU A 31 9.53 -3.43 8.54
C LEU A 31 10.78 -3.35 9.42
N LYS A 32 10.60 -3.07 10.71
CA LYS A 32 11.66 -2.99 11.70
C LYS A 32 11.89 -4.32 12.41
N ARG A 33 10.80 -4.99 12.79
CA ARG A 33 10.84 -6.20 13.63
C ARG A 33 9.59 -7.04 13.46
N VAL A 34 9.73 -8.35 13.69
CA VAL A 34 8.64 -9.31 13.79
C VAL A 34 8.64 -9.91 15.20
N SER A 35 7.47 -9.98 15.84
CA SER A 35 7.26 -10.58 17.16
C SER A 35 6.04 -11.49 17.15
N GLY A 36 6.26 -12.76 16.80
CA GLY A 36 5.16 -13.67 16.50
C GLY A 36 4.38 -13.14 15.29
N ILE A 37 3.09 -12.85 15.49
CA ILE A 37 2.19 -12.31 14.45
C ILE A 37 2.22 -10.78 14.34
N VAL A 38 2.87 -10.08 15.27
CA VAL A 38 2.90 -8.61 15.26
C VAL A 38 4.13 -8.11 14.53
N LEU A 39 3.92 -7.22 13.57
CA LEU A 39 4.96 -6.53 12.80
C LEU A 39 5.12 -5.11 13.31
N GLU A 40 6.36 -4.67 13.47
CA GLU A 40 6.69 -3.29 13.79
C GLU A 40 7.17 -2.57 12.54
N VAL A 41 6.50 -1.47 12.19
CA VAL A 41 6.80 -0.67 11.00
C VAL A 41 7.15 0.75 11.41
N GLU A 42 8.25 1.27 10.88
CA GLU A 42 8.63 2.67 11.06
C GLU A 42 8.41 3.47 9.78
N GLY A 43 8.25 4.80 9.91
CA GLY A 43 8.09 5.71 8.78
C GLY A 43 6.67 5.80 8.20
N LEU A 44 5.77 4.90 8.58
CA LEU A 44 4.39 4.84 8.08
C LEU A 44 3.36 4.96 9.20
N PRO A 45 2.99 6.19 9.61
CA PRO A 45 1.95 6.39 10.60
C PRO A 45 0.58 6.02 10.01
N LEU A 46 -0.09 5.05 10.63
CA LEU A 46 -1.43 4.60 10.26
C LEU A 46 -2.36 4.64 11.47
N SER A 47 -3.62 4.99 11.22
CA SER A 47 -4.69 4.86 12.22
C SER A 47 -5.01 3.39 12.45
N ILE A 48 -5.42 3.03 13.67
CA ILE A 48 -5.94 1.69 13.98
C ILE A 48 -7.09 1.36 13.01
N GLY A 49 -7.11 0.14 12.49
CA GLY A 49 -8.07 -0.32 11.49
C GLY A 49 -7.68 -0.02 10.03
N SER A 50 -6.59 0.73 9.81
CA SER A 50 -6.13 1.01 8.45
C SER A 50 -5.41 -0.20 7.87
N SER A 51 -5.74 -0.55 6.64
CA SER A 51 -5.05 -1.61 5.89
C SER A 51 -3.71 -1.12 5.33
N ALA A 52 -2.75 -2.04 5.29
CA ALA A 52 -1.43 -1.86 4.75
C ALA A 52 -1.02 -3.09 3.94
N THR A 53 -0.10 -2.90 3.00
CA THR A 53 0.47 -3.98 2.20
C THR A 53 1.97 -4.02 2.44
N ILE A 54 2.48 -5.19 2.78
CA ILE A 54 3.91 -5.46 2.97
C ILE A 54 4.42 -6.14 1.72
N VAL A 55 5.53 -5.66 1.16
CA VAL A 55 6.17 -6.24 -0.02
C VAL A 55 7.39 -7.02 0.41
N SER A 56 7.55 -8.25 -0.10
CA SER A 56 8.75 -9.05 0.12
C SER A 56 9.99 -8.30 -0.37
N GLN A 57 11.16 -8.63 0.17
CA GLN A 57 12.39 -7.95 -0.24
C GLN A 57 12.75 -8.22 -1.71
N ALA A 58 12.28 -9.34 -2.27
CA ALA A 58 12.44 -9.68 -3.68
C ALA A 58 11.41 -8.98 -4.59
N GLY A 59 10.36 -8.36 -4.03
CA GLY A 59 9.31 -7.67 -4.79
C GLY A 59 8.29 -8.59 -5.45
N ASP A 60 8.40 -9.90 -5.25
CA ASP A 60 7.60 -10.94 -5.89
C ASP A 60 6.34 -11.33 -5.12
N LEU A 61 6.27 -10.99 -3.83
CA LEU A 61 5.15 -11.32 -2.95
C LEU A 61 4.67 -10.07 -2.20
N SER A 62 3.36 -10.00 -1.98
CA SER A 62 2.73 -8.97 -1.16
C SER A 62 1.76 -9.58 -0.16
N PHE A 63 1.70 -8.99 1.03
CA PHE A 63 0.86 -9.47 2.13
C PHE A 63 0.04 -8.33 2.70
N ASP A 64 -1.25 -8.57 2.88
CA ASP A 64 -2.14 -7.61 3.52
C ASP A 64 -2.04 -7.69 5.04
N ALA A 65 -2.11 -6.53 5.67
CA ALA A 65 -2.05 -6.38 7.11
C ALA A 65 -2.94 -5.22 7.57
N GLU A 66 -3.28 -5.23 8.85
CA GLU A 66 -4.08 -4.19 9.48
C GLU A 66 -3.31 -3.52 10.62
N CYS A 67 -3.42 -2.21 10.72
CA CYS A 67 -2.89 -1.46 11.86
C CYS A 67 -3.69 -1.79 13.12
N ILE A 68 -3.04 -2.42 14.08
CA ILE A 68 -3.63 -2.80 15.37
C ILE A 68 -3.21 -1.86 16.52
N GLY A 69 -2.26 -0.96 16.27
CA GLY A 69 -1.79 0.00 17.27
C GLY A 69 -0.57 0.78 16.82
N PHE A 70 -0.10 1.68 17.67
CA PHE A 70 1.15 2.41 17.46
C PHE A 70 1.77 2.81 18.80
N ASN A 71 3.08 3.03 18.80
CA ASN A 71 3.82 3.61 19.91
C ASN A 71 4.96 4.49 19.38
N GLY A 72 4.85 5.80 19.65
CA GLY A 72 5.79 6.79 19.12
C GLY A 72 5.84 6.75 17.59
N GLY A 73 7.02 6.46 17.03
CA GLY A 73 7.24 6.35 15.59
C GLY A 73 7.01 4.96 15.00
N ILE A 74 6.52 4.00 15.79
CA ILE A 74 6.28 2.62 15.37
C ILE A 74 4.78 2.38 15.20
N THR A 75 4.40 1.86 14.06
CA THR A 75 3.08 1.30 13.78
C THR A 75 3.14 -0.22 13.92
N TYR A 76 2.19 -0.79 14.64
CA TYR A 76 2.04 -2.23 14.81
C TYR A 76 1.02 -2.75 13.81
N LEU A 77 1.45 -3.68 12.96
CA LEU A 77 0.59 -4.36 12.00
C LEU A 77 0.38 -5.81 12.37
N MET A 78 -0.81 -6.33 12.06
CA MET A 78 -1.12 -7.75 12.08
C MET A 78 -1.40 -8.22 10.64
N PRO A 79 -0.65 -9.18 10.10
CA PRO A 79 -0.95 -9.79 8.81
C PRO A 79 -2.32 -10.48 8.83
N LEU A 80 -3.02 -10.40 7.71
CA LEU A 80 -4.29 -11.13 7.52
C LEU A 80 -4.04 -12.60 7.19
N ASP A 81 -2.92 -12.89 6.53
CA ASP A 81 -2.48 -14.23 6.14
C ASP A 81 -1.05 -14.52 6.62
N GLN A 82 -0.61 -15.76 6.44
CA GLN A 82 0.75 -16.16 6.76
C GLN A 82 1.77 -15.43 5.89
N VAL A 83 2.78 -14.86 6.54
CA VAL A 83 3.81 -14.06 5.87
C VAL A 83 5.09 -14.88 5.73
N GLU A 84 5.64 -14.91 4.53
CA GLU A 84 6.89 -15.59 4.20
C GLU A 84 7.81 -14.67 3.39
N GLY A 85 9.13 -14.90 3.46
CA GLY A 85 10.08 -14.12 2.65
C GLY A 85 10.22 -12.63 3.03
N ILE A 86 9.69 -12.21 4.18
CA ILE A 86 9.92 -10.85 4.72
C ILE A 86 11.16 -10.81 5.62
N ALA A 87 11.86 -9.69 5.59
CA ALA A 87 13.03 -9.42 6.41
C ALA A 87 13.01 -7.95 6.86
N PRO A 88 13.76 -7.58 7.93
CA PRO A 88 13.92 -6.18 8.30
C PRO A 88 14.33 -5.32 7.10
N GLY A 89 13.65 -4.20 6.91
CA GLY A 89 13.78 -3.31 5.76
C GLY A 89 12.76 -3.53 4.65
N ALA A 90 11.95 -4.60 4.70
CA ALA A 90 10.84 -4.81 3.77
C ALA A 90 9.91 -3.59 3.70
N LEU A 91 9.47 -3.24 2.50
CA LEU A 91 8.67 -2.04 2.27
C LEU A 91 7.22 -2.27 2.66
N VAL A 92 6.61 -1.24 3.23
CA VAL A 92 5.22 -1.27 3.67
C VAL A 92 4.50 -0.03 3.14
N TYR A 93 3.32 -0.23 2.56
CA TYR A 93 2.53 0.83 1.94
C TYR A 93 1.11 0.85 2.54
N PRO A 94 0.41 1.99 2.53
CA PRO A 94 -1.05 2.01 2.68
C PRO A 94 -1.69 1.13 1.58
N ALA A 95 -2.74 0.37 1.90
CA ALA A 95 -3.33 -0.58 0.95
C ALA A 95 -3.88 0.04 -0.36
N SER A 96 -4.21 1.35 -0.36
CA SER A 96 -4.63 2.10 -1.55
C SER A 96 -3.48 2.58 -2.43
N THR A 97 -2.27 2.09 -2.19
CA THR A 97 -1.09 2.43 -2.99
C THR A 97 -1.02 1.52 -4.20
N PRO A 98 -0.94 2.05 -5.44
CA PRO A 98 -0.55 1.26 -6.59
C PRO A 98 0.85 0.69 -6.32
N VAL A 99 0.94 -0.60 -6.01
CA VAL A 99 2.23 -1.28 -5.83
C VAL A 99 2.74 -1.65 -7.21
N ASP A 100 3.88 -1.11 -7.59
CA ASP A 100 4.60 -1.57 -8.78
C ASP A 100 5.31 -2.88 -8.43
N TYR A 101 4.81 -3.99 -8.98
CA TYR A 101 5.39 -5.33 -8.80
C TYR A 101 6.69 -5.54 -9.61
N GLY A 102 7.27 -4.49 -10.20
CA GLY A 102 8.50 -4.60 -10.98
C GLY A 102 8.35 -5.36 -12.29
N GLY A 103 7.11 -5.65 -12.71
CA GLY A 103 6.79 -6.05 -14.07
C GLY A 103 6.86 -4.81 -14.95
N GLY A 104 8.07 -4.50 -15.44
CA GLY A 104 8.28 -3.39 -16.37
C GLY A 104 7.32 -3.43 -17.57
N TYR A 105 7.19 -2.28 -18.23
CA TYR A 105 6.45 -2.13 -19.49
C TYR A 105 6.81 -3.18 -20.54
#